data_AF-A0A662F0Q9-F1
#
_entry.id   AF-A0A662F0Q9-F1
#
_cell.length_a   1.000
_cell.length_b   1.000
_cell.length_c   1.000
_cell.angle_alpha   90.00
_cell.angle_beta   90.00
_cell.angle_gamma   90.00
#
_symmetry.space_group_name_H-M   'P 1'
#
loop_
_entity.id
_entity.type
_entity.pdbx_description
1 polymer ?
#
loop_
_entity_poly.entity_id
_entity_poly.type
_entity_poly.pdbx_seq_one_letter_code
_entity_poly.pdbx_strand_id
1 'polypeptide(L)'
;MIRLFGVVHGGYIVNLLSGKIEIDLEPSSELEEKLKQIPAGTRVGIENLSPEDWIEVKANLMAICHDNSFRVAYLSSTRYWDRIAQICTASGHRIIWLEDKTTWLKYVQTIIEVRKIIEKYSELDYDLSQRDHYKKLVELNEKLYRAQINSDRIHLIERDDAILRNIVAAEVQTVIAGIGHTDAWMLNQKEIKEEYGIEFGQYSTDIVVDSKFILRFIDEAIPDLNVAYDFISLRKAINFLERGRFSDEEPDLVGTWDVTKPSSGYFELFIDKRTKSMSVEE
;
A
#
# COMPACT_ATOMS: atom_id res chain seq x y z
N MET A 1 -12.35 -1.78 -22.16
CA MET A 1 -11.03 -2.00 -21.54
C MET A 1 -10.42 -0.67 -21.18
N ILE A 2 -9.92 -0.56 -19.96
CA ILE A 2 -9.26 0.64 -19.42
C ILE A 2 -7.76 0.54 -19.70
N ARG A 3 -7.12 1.63 -20.14
CA ARG A 3 -5.66 1.72 -20.25
C ARG A 3 -5.07 2.03 -18.88
N LEU A 4 -4.02 1.32 -18.48
CA LEU A 4 -3.40 1.44 -17.16
C LEU A 4 -1.93 1.85 -17.28
N PHE A 5 -1.56 2.94 -16.59
CA PHE A 5 -0.19 3.40 -16.45
C PHE A 5 0.25 3.28 -14.99
N GLY A 6 1.22 2.42 -14.73
CA GLY A 6 1.95 2.36 -13.46
C GLY A 6 3.02 3.44 -13.40
N VAL A 7 3.15 4.13 -12.27
CA VAL A 7 4.16 5.18 -12.10
C VAL A 7 4.94 5.03 -10.81
N VAL A 8 6.23 5.37 -10.87
CA VAL A 8 7.07 5.58 -9.68
C VAL A 8 7.17 7.08 -9.46
N HIS A 9 6.42 7.58 -8.49
CA HIS A 9 6.27 9.02 -8.25
C HIS A 9 7.14 9.56 -7.11
N GLY A 10 7.92 8.71 -6.46
CA GLY A 10 8.85 9.08 -5.39
C GLY A 10 9.82 7.96 -5.05
N GLY A 11 10.86 8.30 -4.29
CA GLY A 11 11.84 7.33 -3.81
C GLY A 11 12.61 7.87 -2.61
N TYR A 12 13.50 7.05 -2.05
CA TYR A 12 14.39 7.50 -0.99
C TYR A 12 15.84 7.04 -1.23
N ILE A 13 16.79 7.94 -0.97
CA ILE A 13 18.21 7.57 -0.78
C ILE A 13 18.43 7.33 0.71
N VAL A 14 18.95 6.16 1.04
CA VAL A 14 19.46 5.89 2.39
C VAL A 14 20.92 6.36 2.44
N ASN A 15 21.17 7.44 3.18
CA ASN A 15 22.51 7.92 3.47
C ASN A 15 22.88 7.54 4.92
N LEU A 16 24.06 6.94 5.09
CA LEU A 16 24.60 6.55 6.40
C LEU A 16 24.69 7.71 7.41
N LEU A 17 24.86 8.96 6.95
CA LEU A 17 25.06 10.13 7.82
C LEU A 17 23.80 10.97 8.05
N SER A 18 22.91 11.04 7.05
CA SER A 18 21.76 11.94 7.07
C SER A 18 20.40 11.22 7.08
N GLY A 19 20.39 9.89 7.17
CA GLY A 19 19.17 9.09 7.16
C GLY A 19 18.56 8.97 5.76
N LYS A 20 17.23 8.82 5.70
CA LYS A 20 16.49 8.72 4.44
C LYS A 20 16.23 10.12 3.88
N ILE A 21 16.69 10.37 2.65
CA ILE A 21 16.37 11.59 1.88
C ILE A 21 15.33 11.20 0.85
N GLU A 22 14.16 11.83 0.91
CA GLU A 22 13.11 11.66 -0.11
C GLU A 22 13.53 12.35 -1.41
N ILE A 23 13.25 11.70 -2.53
CA ILE A 23 13.50 12.24 -3.86
C ILE A 23 12.17 12.37 -4.58
N ASP A 24 11.89 13.60 -4.98
CA ASP A 24 10.84 13.92 -5.91
C ASP A 24 11.26 13.50 -7.31
N LEU A 25 10.44 12.65 -7.91
CA LEU A 25 10.60 12.25 -9.31
C LEU A 25 9.73 13.12 -10.21
N GLU A 26 10.08 13.14 -11.48
CA GLU A 26 9.25 13.71 -12.55
C GLU A 26 8.87 12.58 -13.50
N PRO A 27 7.70 12.64 -14.17
CA PRO A 27 7.33 11.67 -15.19
C PRO A 27 8.41 11.53 -16.27
N SER A 28 8.62 10.31 -16.79
CA SER A 28 9.54 10.14 -17.92
C SER A 28 9.04 10.90 -19.16
N SER A 29 9.95 11.34 -20.02
CA SER A 29 9.58 12.04 -21.27
C SER A 29 8.69 11.15 -22.15
N GLU A 30 8.99 9.86 -22.17
CA GLU A 30 8.25 8.84 -22.90
C GLU A 30 6.82 8.67 -22.35
N LEU A 31 6.63 8.67 -21.02
CA LEU A 31 5.29 8.70 -20.43
C LEU A 31 4.55 9.97 -20.86
N GLU A 32 5.19 11.15 -20.81
CA GLU A 32 4.53 12.38 -21.24
C GLU A 32 4.07 12.31 -22.71
N GLU A 33 4.90 11.76 -23.60
CA GLU A 33 4.57 11.58 -25.01
C GLU A 33 3.39 10.63 -25.19
N LYS A 34 3.36 9.52 -24.46
CA LYS A 34 2.25 8.56 -24.48
C LYS A 34 0.94 9.19 -24.01
N LEU A 35 0.99 10.03 -22.97
CA LEU A 35 -0.19 10.75 -22.48
C LEU A 35 -0.73 11.77 -23.51
N LYS A 36 0.17 12.45 -24.25
CA LYS A 36 -0.19 13.38 -25.33
C LYS A 36 -0.81 12.69 -26.55
N GLN A 37 -0.52 11.40 -26.76
CA GLN A 37 -1.06 10.59 -27.85
C GLN A 37 -2.46 10.01 -27.57
N ILE A 38 -2.96 10.11 -26.34
CA ILE A 38 -4.32 9.69 -25.99
C ILE A 38 -5.33 10.63 -26.71
N PRO A 39 -6.48 10.12 -27.20
CA PRO A 39 -7.50 10.97 -27.80
C PRO A 39 -7.98 12.07 -26.84
N ALA A 40 -8.10 13.31 -27.32
CA ALA A 40 -8.63 14.41 -26.53
C ALA A 40 -10.06 14.12 -26.02
N GLY A 41 -10.41 14.66 -24.85
CA GLY A 41 -11.68 14.42 -24.17
C GLY A 41 -11.75 13.10 -23.40
N THR A 42 -10.69 12.28 -23.44
CA THR A 42 -10.61 11.04 -22.65
C THR A 42 -10.70 11.36 -21.15
N ARG A 43 -11.46 10.55 -20.40
CA ARG A 43 -11.50 10.60 -18.94
C ARG A 43 -10.27 9.88 -18.36
N VAL A 44 -9.36 10.66 -17.78
CA VAL A 44 -8.11 10.17 -17.20
C VAL A 44 -8.22 10.22 -15.68
N GLY A 45 -8.22 9.05 -15.04
CA GLY A 45 -8.14 8.89 -13.59
C GLY A 45 -6.70 9.01 -13.11
N ILE A 46 -6.45 9.83 -12.10
CA ILE A 46 -5.15 10.00 -11.45
C ILE A 46 -5.29 9.59 -9.98
N GLU A 47 -4.41 8.72 -9.49
CA GLU A 47 -4.31 8.33 -8.07
C GLU A 47 -3.74 9.47 -7.22
N ASN A 48 -4.51 10.54 -7.11
CA ASN A 48 -4.23 11.64 -6.20
C ASN A 48 -5.54 12.27 -5.76
N LEU A 49 -5.50 12.96 -4.62
CA LEU A 49 -6.62 13.76 -4.16
C LEU A 49 -6.81 14.98 -5.05
N SER A 50 -8.04 15.48 -5.10
CA SER A 50 -8.31 16.76 -5.72
C SER A 50 -7.57 17.90 -5.00
N PRO A 51 -7.27 19.02 -5.68
CA PRO A 51 -6.69 20.20 -5.03
C PRO A 51 -7.51 20.67 -3.82
N GLU A 52 -8.83 20.60 -3.90
CA GLU A 52 -9.77 20.96 -2.83
C GLU A 52 -9.64 20.01 -1.64
N ASP A 53 -9.61 18.70 -1.88
CA ASP A 53 -9.43 17.71 -0.82
C ASP A 53 -8.05 17.84 -0.16
N TRP A 54 -7.01 18.18 -0.91
CA TRP A 54 -5.69 18.45 -0.36
C TRP A 54 -5.68 19.62 0.63
N ILE A 55 -6.49 20.66 0.41
CA ILE A 55 -6.61 21.79 1.34
C ILE A 55 -7.18 21.28 2.68
N GLU A 56 -8.23 20.48 2.63
CA GLU A 56 -8.85 19.91 3.83
C GLU A 56 -7.93 18.92 4.54
N VAL A 57 -7.25 18.04 3.79
CA VAL A 57 -6.29 17.09 4.37
C VAL A 57 -5.17 17.85 5.08
N LYS A 58 -4.58 18.87 4.46
CA LYS A 58 -3.54 19.70 5.09
C LYS A 58 -4.05 20.37 6.37
N ALA A 59 -5.27 20.89 6.37
CA ALA A 59 -5.88 21.48 7.56
C ALA A 59 -6.06 20.45 8.69
N ASN A 60 -6.56 19.25 8.37
CA ASN A 60 -6.72 18.16 9.34
C ASN A 60 -5.37 17.68 9.91
N LEU A 61 -4.36 17.50 9.06
CA LEU A 61 -3.02 17.11 9.50
C LEU A 61 -2.39 18.17 10.40
N MET A 62 -2.59 19.46 10.10
CA MET A 62 -2.13 20.54 10.98
C MET A 62 -2.79 20.52 12.37
N ALA A 63 -4.04 20.05 12.47
CA ALA A 63 -4.75 19.94 13.75
C ALA A 63 -4.28 18.72 14.56
N ILE A 64 -3.93 17.61 13.91
CA ILE A 64 -3.53 16.36 14.57
C ILE A 64 -2.03 16.37 14.93
N CYS A 65 -1.20 16.97 14.09
CA CYS A 65 0.25 17.04 14.25
C CYS A 65 0.67 18.40 14.82
N HIS A 66 0.82 18.47 16.15
CA HIS A 66 1.37 19.65 16.84
C HIS A 66 2.88 19.85 16.59
N ASP A 67 3.58 18.81 16.14
CA ASP A 67 5.00 18.86 15.80
C ASP A 67 5.20 19.06 14.29
N ASN A 68 6.01 20.07 13.92
CA ASN A 68 6.38 20.37 12.54
C ASN A 68 7.23 19.27 11.89
N SER A 69 7.96 18.46 12.67
CA SER A 69 8.74 17.34 12.15
C SER A 69 7.84 16.28 11.48
N PHE A 70 6.62 16.13 12.00
CA PHE A 70 5.59 15.23 11.50
C PHE A 70 4.96 15.72 10.18
N ARG A 71 5.05 17.02 9.88
CA ARG A 71 4.35 17.66 8.75
C ARG A 71 5.00 17.36 7.40
N VAL A 72 6.31 17.15 7.37
CA VAL A 72 7.09 17.09 6.12
C VAL A 72 7.16 15.67 5.57
N ALA A 73 7.20 14.64 6.43
CA ALA A 73 7.46 13.27 6.01
C ALA A 73 6.25 12.53 5.39
N TYR A 74 5.03 13.08 5.50
CA TYR A 74 3.80 12.38 5.08
C TYR A 74 2.98 13.11 4.03
N LEU A 75 3.37 14.34 3.67
CA LEU A 75 2.87 14.96 2.46
C LEU A 75 3.76 14.46 1.34
N SER A 76 3.36 13.34 0.70
CA SER A 76 3.96 12.94 -0.57
C SER A 76 4.00 14.15 -1.48
N SER A 77 5.15 14.41 -2.09
CA SER A 77 5.30 15.54 -3.00
C SER A 77 4.23 15.44 -4.09
N THR A 78 3.30 16.41 -4.10
CA THR A 78 2.23 16.45 -5.11
C THR A 78 2.78 16.78 -6.49
N ARG A 79 4.05 17.18 -6.57
CA ARG A 79 4.69 17.67 -7.78
C ARG A 79 4.59 16.71 -8.96
N TYR A 80 4.85 15.42 -8.75
CA TYR A 80 4.72 14.42 -9.81
C TYR A 80 3.30 14.39 -10.38
N TRP A 81 2.31 14.32 -9.48
CA TRP A 81 0.90 14.27 -9.84
C TRP A 81 0.40 15.57 -10.48
N ASP A 82 0.86 16.72 -9.99
CA ASP A 82 0.59 18.04 -10.55
C ASP A 82 1.12 18.12 -11.99
N ARG A 83 2.32 17.58 -12.24
CA ARG A 83 2.90 17.50 -13.59
C ARG A 83 2.07 16.62 -14.52
N ILE A 84 1.67 15.43 -14.08
CA ILE A 84 0.79 14.53 -14.86
C ILE A 84 -0.53 15.22 -15.19
N ALA A 85 -1.16 15.87 -14.21
CA ALA A 85 -2.42 16.57 -14.40
C ALA A 85 -2.29 17.74 -15.40
N GLN A 86 -1.19 18.49 -15.35
CA GLN A 86 -0.88 19.55 -16.30
C GLN A 86 -0.74 19.00 -17.73
N ILE A 87 0.02 17.93 -17.93
CA ILE A 87 0.21 17.29 -19.25
C ILE A 87 -1.13 16.84 -19.83
N CYS A 88 -1.94 16.17 -19.00
CA CYS A 88 -3.24 15.66 -19.42
C CYS A 88 -4.22 16.80 -19.74
N THR A 89 -4.26 17.84 -18.91
CA THR A 89 -5.11 19.04 -19.15
C THR A 89 -4.70 19.76 -20.43
N ALA A 90 -3.39 19.97 -20.64
CA ALA A 90 -2.86 20.59 -21.86
C ALA A 90 -3.15 19.77 -23.12
N SER A 91 -3.33 18.45 -22.98
CA SER A 91 -3.71 17.53 -24.06
C SER A 91 -5.23 17.44 -24.27
N GLY A 92 -6.03 18.21 -23.52
CA GLY A 92 -7.49 18.24 -23.63
C GLY A 92 -8.20 17.08 -22.95
N HIS A 93 -7.57 16.39 -22.00
CA HIS A 93 -8.18 15.30 -21.24
C HIS A 93 -9.04 15.82 -20.09
N ARG A 94 -10.05 15.05 -19.69
CA ARG A 94 -10.84 15.31 -18.48
C ARG A 94 -10.23 14.56 -17.31
N ILE A 95 -9.65 15.30 -16.36
CA ILE A 95 -9.08 14.73 -15.14
C ILE A 95 -10.18 14.27 -14.19
N ILE A 96 -10.00 13.07 -13.65
CA ILE A 96 -10.76 12.50 -12.55
C ILE A 96 -9.77 12.16 -11.44
N TRP A 97 -9.94 12.75 -10.26
CA TRP A 97 -9.14 12.41 -9.08
C TRP A 97 -9.72 11.14 -8.47
N LEU A 98 -8.90 10.10 -8.34
CA LEU A 98 -9.35 8.77 -7.94
C LEU A 98 -9.28 8.53 -6.44
N GLU A 99 -8.50 9.30 -5.70
CA GLU A 99 -8.36 9.10 -4.26
C GLU A 99 -9.58 9.53 -3.47
N ASP A 100 -9.85 8.79 -2.40
CA ASP A 100 -10.89 9.11 -1.45
C ASP A 100 -10.29 9.78 -0.21
N LYS A 101 -10.68 11.03 0.02
CA LYS A 101 -10.24 11.83 1.17
C LYS A 101 -10.46 11.12 2.50
N THR A 102 -11.58 10.42 2.66
CA THR A 102 -11.94 9.77 3.94
C THR A 102 -10.96 8.65 4.25
N THR A 103 -10.73 7.78 3.27
CA THR A 103 -9.80 6.65 3.35
C THR A 103 -8.37 7.14 3.51
N TRP A 104 -7.97 8.19 2.80
CA TRP A 104 -6.66 8.81 2.96
C TRP A 104 -6.42 9.36 4.37
N LEU A 105 -7.39 10.10 4.94
CA LEU A 105 -7.30 10.60 6.31
C LEU A 105 -7.21 9.45 7.33
N LYS A 106 -7.97 8.38 7.12
CA LYS A 106 -7.92 7.16 7.96
C LYS A 106 -6.51 6.54 7.91
N TYR A 107 -5.92 6.43 6.73
CA TYR A 107 -4.55 5.93 6.56
C TYR A 107 -3.52 6.80 7.30
N VAL A 108 -3.59 8.12 7.17
CA VAL A 108 -2.64 8.99 7.86
C VAL A 108 -2.79 8.90 9.39
N GLN A 109 -4.02 8.74 9.89
CA GLN A 109 -4.24 8.51 11.33
C GLN A 109 -3.57 7.23 11.84
N THR A 110 -3.62 6.13 11.09
CA THR A 110 -2.95 4.88 11.50
C THR A 110 -1.44 4.98 11.45
N ILE A 111 -0.90 5.72 10.50
CA ILE A 111 0.54 6.03 10.44
C ILE A 111 0.98 6.86 11.66
N ILE A 112 0.17 7.85 12.05
CA ILE A 112 0.41 8.64 13.27
C ILE A 112 0.40 7.73 14.51
N GLU A 113 -0.53 6.78 14.59
CA GLU A 113 -0.61 5.82 15.69
C GLU A 113 0.63 4.92 15.76
N VAL A 114 1.06 4.34 14.63
CA VAL A 114 2.30 3.54 14.53
C VAL A 114 3.48 4.31 15.09
N ARG A 115 3.62 5.59 14.70
CA ARG A 115 4.73 6.43 15.17
C ARG A 115 4.68 6.71 16.66
N LYS A 116 3.50 7.03 17.21
CA LYS A 116 3.30 7.19 18.66
C LYS A 116 3.67 5.94 19.44
N ILE A 117 3.48 4.75 18.87
CA ILE A 117 3.91 3.48 19.50
C ILE A 117 5.44 3.36 19.44
N ILE A 118 6.09 3.69 18.31
CA ILE A 118 7.55 3.70 18.17
C ILE A 118 8.21 4.65 19.17
N GLU A 119 7.64 5.84 19.40
CA GLU A 119 8.17 6.81 20.36
C GLU A 119 8.18 6.28 21.80
N LYS A 120 7.21 5.43 22.18
CA LYS A 120 7.18 4.77 23.49
C LYS A 120 8.33 3.79 23.71
N TYR A 121 9.03 3.35 22.66
CA TYR A 121 10.25 2.56 22.85
C TYR A 121 11.38 3.39 23.49
N SER A 122 11.39 4.70 23.27
CA SER A 122 12.37 5.59 23.92
C SER A 122 12.09 5.80 25.42
N GLU A 123 10.86 5.50 25.84
CA GLU A 123 10.41 5.55 27.25
C GLU A 123 10.64 4.22 27.99
N LEU A 124 11.20 3.19 27.31
CA LEU A 124 11.52 1.93 27.95
C LEU A 124 12.69 2.12 28.92
N ASP A 125 12.34 2.16 30.20
CA ASP A 125 13.29 2.23 31.29
C ASP A 125 14.08 0.90 31.44
N TYR A 126 15.40 1.01 31.46
CA TYR A 126 16.33 -0.10 31.67
C TYR A 126 16.55 -0.41 33.15
N ASP A 127 16.10 0.46 34.07
CA ASP A 127 16.18 0.28 35.51
C ASP A 127 15.07 -0.63 36.07
N LEU A 128 14.13 -1.06 35.21
CA LEU A 128 13.11 -2.05 35.56
C LEU A 128 13.71 -3.43 35.82
N SER A 129 12.99 -4.26 36.58
CA SER A 129 13.30 -5.70 36.61
C SER A 129 13.31 -6.24 35.17
N GLN A 130 14.24 -7.14 34.84
CA GLN A 130 14.33 -7.72 33.50
C GLN A 130 12.98 -8.25 33.02
N ARG A 131 12.22 -8.89 33.92
CA ARG A 131 10.89 -9.42 33.62
C ARG A 131 9.90 -8.32 33.22
N ASP A 132 9.86 -7.21 33.94
CA ASP A 132 8.93 -6.11 33.66
C ASP A 132 9.31 -5.37 32.37
N HIS A 133 10.61 -5.19 32.13
CA HIS A 133 11.13 -4.66 30.88
C HIS A 133 10.70 -5.54 29.68
N TYR A 134 10.93 -6.86 29.75
CA TYR A 134 10.52 -7.78 28.68
C TYR A 134 9.01 -7.78 28.46
N LYS A 135 8.21 -7.74 29.53
CA LYS A 135 6.75 -7.68 29.42
C LYS A 135 6.31 -6.43 28.66
N LYS A 136 6.82 -5.25 29.02
CA LYS A 136 6.52 -3.99 28.32
C LYS A 136 6.96 -4.03 26.86
N LEU A 137 8.14 -4.60 26.58
CA LEU A 137 8.64 -4.75 25.22
C LEU A 137 7.74 -5.64 24.36
N VAL A 138 7.27 -6.77 24.89
CA VAL A 138 6.32 -7.67 24.19
C VAL A 138 5.00 -6.95 23.91
N GLU A 139 4.45 -6.24 24.89
CA GLU A 139 3.20 -5.46 24.72
C GLU A 139 3.33 -4.35 23.66
N LEU A 140 4.47 -3.63 23.63
CA LEU A 140 4.73 -2.61 22.60
C LEU A 140 4.89 -3.24 21.22
N ASN A 141 5.61 -4.36 21.13
CA ASN A 141 5.79 -5.09 19.87
C ASN A 141 4.45 -5.60 19.30
N GLU A 142 3.54 -6.09 20.14
CA GLU A 142 2.21 -6.51 19.69
C GLU A 142 1.39 -5.31 19.20
N LYS A 143 1.36 -4.21 19.97
CA LYS A 143 0.65 -2.98 19.57
C LYS A 143 1.18 -2.44 18.25
N LEU A 144 2.51 -2.38 18.09
CA LEU A 144 3.16 -1.92 16.87
C LEU A 144 2.77 -2.80 15.68
N TYR A 145 2.85 -4.13 15.84
CA TYR A 145 2.48 -5.07 14.79
C TYR A 145 1.03 -4.90 14.35
N ARG A 146 0.08 -4.83 15.29
CA ARG A 146 -1.34 -4.61 14.98
C ARG A 146 -1.58 -3.28 14.26
N ALA A 147 -0.93 -2.22 14.72
CA ALA A 147 -1.04 -0.90 14.11
C ALA A 147 -0.46 -0.87 12.69
N GLN A 148 0.66 -1.55 12.45
CA GLN A 148 1.27 -1.69 11.11
C GLN A 148 0.35 -2.46 10.16
N ILE A 149 -0.13 -3.64 10.57
CA ILE A 149 -1.07 -4.42 9.73
C ILE A 149 -2.34 -3.63 9.41
N ASN A 150 -2.87 -2.86 10.38
CA ASN A 150 -4.02 -2.00 10.12
C ASN A 150 -3.69 -0.86 9.14
N SER A 151 -2.51 -0.25 9.27
CA SER A 151 -2.03 0.77 8.34
C SER A 151 -1.90 0.22 6.91
N ASP A 152 -1.27 -0.94 6.76
CA ASP A 152 -1.08 -1.61 5.48
C ASP A 152 -2.41 -2.05 4.87
N ARG A 153 -3.36 -2.54 5.69
CA ARG A 153 -4.74 -2.84 5.26
C ARG A 153 -5.40 -1.64 4.62
N ILE A 154 -5.36 -0.48 5.28
CA ILE A 154 -5.99 0.72 4.72
C ILE A 154 -5.24 1.16 3.46
N HIS A 155 -3.91 1.13 3.49
CA HIS A 155 -3.06 1.60 2.40
C HIS A 155 -3.23 0.79 1.11
N LEU A 156 -3.26 -0.53 1.20
CA LEU A 156 -3.20 -1.45 0.07
C LEU A 156 -4.56 -2.05 -0.30
N ILE A 157 -5.50 -2.18 0.64
CA ILE A 157 -6.79 -2.83 0.38
C ILE A 157 -7.92 -1.82 0.34
N GLU A 158 -8.08 -1.01 1.40
CA GLU A 158 -9.23 -0.07 1.46
C GLU A 158 -9.09 1.08 0.45
N ARG A 159 -7.87 1.63 0.26
CA ARG A 159 -7.61 2.63 -0.79
C ARG A 159 -7.86 2.06 -2.18
N ASP A 160 -7.42 0.83 -2.45
CA ASP A 160 -7.65 0.16 -3.73
C ASP A 160 -9.14 0.01 -4.04
N ASP A 161 -9.92 -0.48 -3.07
CA ASP A 161 -11.37 -0.60 -3.22
C ASP A 161 -12.02 0.77 -3.53
N ALA A 162 -11.63 1.83 -2.81
CA ALA A 162 -12.13 3.17 -3.06
C ALA A 162 -11.76 3.69 -4.46
N ILE A 163 -10.51 3.50 -4.89
CA ILE A 163 -10.02 3.89 -6.21
C ILE A 163 -10.76 3.14 -7.32
N LEU A 164 -10.91 1.82 -7.20
CA LEU A 164 -11.61 0.99 -8.18
C LEU A 164 -13.09 1.38 -8.29
N ARG A 165 -13.76 1.68 -7.18
CA ARG A 165 -15.13 2.23 -7.20
C ARG A 165 -15.20 3.57 -7.91
N ASN A 166 -14.23 4.46 -7.68
CA ASN A 166 -14.16 5.77 -8.33
C ASN A 166 -13.91 5.64 -9.84
N ILE A 167 -13.09 4.68 -10.27
CA ILE A 167 -12.87 4.33 -11.68
C ILE A 167 -14.20 3.96 -12.35
N VAL A 168 -15.00 3.09 -11.72
CA VAL A 168 -16.32 2.68 -12.24
C VAL A 168 -17.29 3.85 -12.26
N ALA A 169 -17.44 4.56 -11.13
CA ALA A 169 -18.43 5.61 -10.97
C ALA A 169 -18.22 6.78 -11.93
N ALA A 170 -16.96 7.14 -12.20
CA ALA A 170 -16.62 8.19 -13.15
C ALA A 170 -16.44 7.67 -14.60
N GLU A 171 -16.59 6.36 -14.82
CA GLU A 171 -16.42 5.65 -16.09
C GLU A 171 -15.07 6.03 -16.76
N VAL A 172 -14.00 5.94 -15.98
CA VAL A 172 -12.64 6.28 -16.41
C VAL A 172 -12.17 5.36 -17.54
N GLN A 173 -11.43 5.92 -18.49
CA GLN A 173 -10.95 5.22 -19.69
C GLN A 173 -9.45 4.96 -19.65
N THR A 174 -8.70 5.84 -18.99
CA THR A 174 -7.27 5.70 -18.73
C THR A 174 -7.00 5.96 -17.25
N VAL A 175 -6.23 5.11 -16.60
CA VAL A 175 -5.83 5.26 -15.19
C VAL A 175 -4.33 5.44 -15.11
N ILE A 176 -3.88 6.37 -14.27
CA ILE A 176 -2.49 6.61 -13.91
C ILE A 176 -2.41 6.49 -12.38
N ALA A 177 -1.71 5.48 -11.91
CA ALA A 177 -1.61 5.15 -10.49
C ALA A 177 -0.21 4.63 -10.15
N GLY A 178 0.16 4.70 -8.88
CA GLY A 178 1.42 4.21 -8.36
C GLY A 178 1.62 2.74 -8.68
N ILE A 179 2.86 2.36 -9.02
CA ILE A 179 3.16 1.02 -9.55
C ILE A 179 2.73 -0.12 -8.61
N GLY A 180 2.79 0.09 -7.30
CA GLY A 180 2.35 -0.91 -6.31
C GLY A 180 0.85 -1.24 -6.43
N HIS A 181 0.02 -0.25 -6.74
CA HIS A 181 -1.42 -0.44 -6.96
C HIS A 181 -1.67 -1.08 -8.33
N THR A 182 -1.03 -0.56 -9.39
CA THR A 182 -1.27 -1.06 -10.75
C THR A 182 -0.79 -2.50 -10.95
N ASP A 183 0.35 -2.87 -10.36
CA ASP A 183 0.84 -4.25 -10.40
C ASP A 183 -0.11 -5.19 -9.69
N ALA A 184 -0.60 -4.81 -8.50
CA ALA A 184 -1.59 -5.60 -7.77
C ALA A 184 -2.86 -5.80 -8.60
N TRP A 185 -3.36 -4.76 -9.27
CA TRP A 185 -4.56 -4.88 -10.09
C TRP A 185 -4.36 -5.78 -11.31
N MET A 186 -3.21 -5.68 -11.96
CA MET A 186 -2.87 -6.54 -13.10
C MET A 186 -2.72 -8.01 -12.70
N LEU A 187 -2.24 -8.29 -11.49
CA LEU A 187 -2.12 -9.66 -10.95
C LEU A 187 -3.48 -10.24 -10.51
N ASN A 188 -4.44 -9.37 -10.17
CA ASN A 188 -5.76 -9.76 -9.66
C ASN A 188 -6.91 -9.41 -10.63
N GLN A 189 -6.66 -9.37 -11.94
CA GLN A 189 -7.66 -8.95 -12.95
C GLN A 189 -8.97 -9.74 -12.88
N LYS A 190 -8.92 -11.04 -12.57
CA LYS A 190 -10.13 -11.87 -12.49
C LYS A 190 -11.04 -11.40 -11.36
N GLU A 191 -10.51 -11.25 -10.15
CA GLU A 191 -11.25 -10.76 -8.97
C GLU A 191 -11.81 -9.36 -9.25
N ILE A 192 -10.99 -8.47 -9.79
CA ILE A 192 -11.40 -7.09 -10.12
C ILE A 192 -12.51 -7.05 -11.17
N LYS A 193 -12.44 -7.90 -12.19
CA LYS A 193 -13.49 -7.99 -13.21
C LYS A 193 -14.80 -8.55 -12.65
N GLU A 194 -14.71 -9.54 -11.77
CA GLU A 194 -15.88 -10.14 -11.12
C GLU A 194 -16.56 -9.17 -10.13
N GLU A 195 -15.78 -8.41 -9.37
CA GLU A 195 -16.29 -7.50 -8.33
C GLU A 195 -16.71 -6.13 -8.87
N TYR A 196 -15.88 -5.49 -9.71
CA TYR A 196 -16.08 -4.12 -10.17
C TYR A 196 -16.49 -4.01 -11.63
N GLY A 197 -16.43 -5.10 -12.40
CA GLY A 197 -16.66 -5.07 -13.84
C GLY A 197 -15.56 -4.34 -14.63
N ILE A 198 -14.38 -4.14 -14.02
CA ILE A 198 -13.24 -3.48 -14.66
C ILE A 198 -12.41 -4.51 -15.42
N GLU A 199 -12.01 -4.16 -16.64
CA GLU A 199 -11.03 -4.92 -17.41
C GLU A 199 -9.90 -3.98 -17.86
N PHE A 200 -8.72 -4.16 -17.29
CA PHE A 200 -7.51 -3.45 -17.69
C PHE A 200 -6.91 -4.11 -18.93
N GLY A 201 -6.77 -3.36 -20.01
CA GLY A 201 -6.29 -3.88 -21.30
C GLY A 201 -4.79 -3.70 -21.48
N GLN A 202 -4.37 -2.48 -21.77
CA GLN A 202 -2.96 -2.12 -21.97
C GLN A 202 -2.35 -1.69 -20.64
N TYR A 203 -1.30 -2.37 -20.21
CA TYR A 203 -0.51 -1.99 -19.04
C TYR A 203 0.88 -1.54 -19.46
N SER A 204 1.26 -0.35 -19.05
CA SER A 204 2.60 0.22 -19.28
C SER A 204 3.06 0.89 -17.97
N THR A 205 4.36 1.00 -17.73
CA THR A 205 4.85 1.57 -16.47
C THR A 205 6.13 2.38 -16.63
N ASP A 206 6.30 3.39 -15.78
CA ASP A 206 7.63 3.94 -15.49
C ASP A 206 8.33 3.05 -14.45
N ILE A 207 9.63 2.79 -14.65
CA ILE A 207 10.50 2.14 -13.66
C ILE A 207 11.75 2.97 -13.40
N VAL A 208 12.31 2.83 -12.19
CA VAL A 208 13.64 3.38 -11.87
C VAL A 208 14.72 2.42 -12.39
N VAL A 209 15.62 2.89 -13.26
CA VAL A 209 16.65 2.03 -13.89
C VAL A 209 18.03 2.13 -13.26
N ASP A 210 18.32 3.12 -12.42
CA ASP A 210 19.62 3.26 -11.79
C ASP A 210 19.60 4.01 -10.45
N SER A 211 20.76 4.10 -9.80
CA SER A 211 20.95 4.81 -8.52
C SER A 211 20.82 6.32 -8.61
N LYS A 212 20.67 6.87 -9.83
CA LYS A 212 20.40 8.30 -10.07
C LYS A 212 18.92 8.59 -10.22
N PHE A 213 18.05 7.59 -10.01
CA PHE A 213 16.60 7.72 -10.08
C PHE A 213 16.11 8.15 -11.47
N ILE A 214 16.80 7.69 -12.52
CA ILE A 214 16.33 7.90 -13.89
C ILE A 214 15.12 6.99 -14.12
N LEU A 215 14.00 7.58 -14.57
CA LEU A 215 12.83 6.83 -14.99
C LEU A 215 12.95 6.38 -16.44
N ARG A 216 12.53 5.14 -16.70
CA ARG A 216 12.36 4.57 -18.04
C ARG A 216 10.96 4.04 -18.20
N PHE A 217 10.29 4.45 -19.27
CA PHE A 217 9.00 3.91 -19.64
C PHE A 217 9.12 2.53 -20.30
N ILE A 218 8.26 1.60 -19.89
CA ILE A 218 8.11 0.26 -20.45
C ILE A 218 6.69 0.13 -20.97
N ASP A 219 6.55 -0.04 -22.29
CA ASP A 219 5.28 -0.38 -22.91
C ASP A 219 5.01 -1.87 -22.75
N GLU A 220 3.74 -2.25 -22.61
CA GLU A 220 3.32 -3.65 -22.40
C GLU A 220 4.09 -4.33 -21.25
N ALA A 221 4.13 -3.64 -20.11
CA ALA A 221 4.85 -4.07 -18.93
C ALA A 221 4.26 -5.36 -18.34
N ILE A 222 5.12 -6.13 -17.67
CA ILE A 222 4.73 -7.29 -16.86
C ILE A 222 4.71 -6.83 -15.40
N PRO A 223 3.62 -7.06 -14.64
CA PRO A 223 3.54 -6.64 -13.25
C PRO A 223 4.55 -7.38 -12.37
N ASP A 224 5.09 -6.69 -11.34
CA ASP A 224 6.01 -7.30 -10.39
C ASP A 224 5.31 -8.34 -9.51
N LEU A 225 5.72 -9.61 -9.65
CA LEU A 225 5.20 -10.72 -8.87
C LEU A 225 5.45 -10.59 -7.36
N ASN A 226 6.43 -9.77 -6.93
CA ASN A 226 6.66 -9.49 -5.52
C ASN A 226 5.46 -8.82 -4.86
N VAL A 227 4.75 -7.97 -5.60
CA VAL A 227 3.53 -7.29 -5.11
C VAL A 227 2.45 -8.31 -4.74
N ALA A 228 2.31 -9.41 -5.49
CA ALA A 228 1.36 -10.47 -5.12
C ALA A 228 1.73 -11.13 -3.78
N TYR A 229 3.01 -11.37 -3.50
CA TYR A 229 3.43 -11.95 -2.23
C TYR A 229 3.13 -11.02 -1.05
N ASP A 230 3.32 -9.72 -1.21
CA ASP A 230 3.02 -8.72 -0.19
C ASP A 230 1.52 -8.67 0.12
N PHE A 231 0.67 -8.62 -0.91
CA PHE A 231 -0.79 -8.65 -0.76
C PHE A 231 -1.30 -9.93 -0.10
N ILE A 232 -0.81 -11.09 -0.52
CA ILE A 232 -1.19 -12.39 0.08
C ILE A 232 -0.77 -12.44 1.56
N SER A 233 0.45 -11.99 1.86
CA SER A 233 0.99 -11.98 3.23
C SER A 233 0.19 -11.04 4.12
N LEU A 234 -0.18 -9.86 3.61
CA LEU A 234 -1.03 -8.91 4.33
C LEU A 234 -2.42 -9.49 4.59
N ARG A 235 -3.09 -10.08 3.58
CA ARG A 235 -4.42 -10.69 3.77
C ARG A 235 -4.38 -11.79 4.83
N LYS A 236 -3.35 -12.64 4.84
CA LYS A 236 -3.12 -13.64 5.90
C LYS A 236 -2.96 -12.99 7.27
N ALA A 237 -2.15 -11.94 7.37
CA ALA A 237 -1.94 -11.22 8.62
C ALA A 237 -3.24 -10.59 9.16
N ILE A 238 -4.05 -10.00 8.29
CA ILE A 238 -5.37 -9.45 8.64
C ILE A 238 -6.30 -10.56 9.15
N ASN A 239 -6.45 -11.64 8.38
CA ASN A 239 -7.26 -12.78 8.79
C ASN A 239 -6.82 -13.31 10.17
N PHE A 240 -5.51 -13.38 10.40
CA PHE A 240 -5.00 -13.86 11.68
C PHE A 240 -5.37 -12.93 12.83
N LEU A 241 -5.26 -11.61 12.63
CA LEU A 241 -5.62 -10.64 13.67
C LEU A 241 -7.12 -10.58 13.95
N GLU A 242 -7.97 -10.77 12.94
CA GLU A 242 -9.43 -10.64 13.06
C GLU A 242 -10.14 -11.94 13.44
N ARG A 243 -9.69 -13.06 12.86
CA ARG A 243 -10.35 -14.38 12.97
C ARG A 243 -9.52 -15.39 13.74
N GLY A 244 -8.27 -15.04 14.08
CA GLY A 244 -7.32 -15.98 14.68
C GLY A 244 -6.83 -17.05 13.71
N ARG A 245 -6.96 -16.85 12.39
CA ARG A 245 -6.61 -17.82 11.34
C ARG A 245 -5.92 -17.17 10.13
N PHE A 246 -4.97 -17.84 9.48
CA PHE A 246 -4.32 -17.34 8.25
C PHE A 246 -5.16 -17.59 7.00
N SER A 247 -5.84 -18.73 6.93
CA SER A 247 -6.63 -19.14 5.76
C SER A 247 -8.14 -19.08 6.01
N ASP A 248 -8.91 -19.11 4.92
CA ASP A 248 -10.37 -19.31 4.96
C ASP A 248 -10.75 -20.81 5.05
N GLU A 249 -9.77 -21.70 4.94
CA GLU A 249 -9.95 -23.15 5.06
C GLU A 249 -10.00 -23.59 6.53
N GLU A 250 -10.61 -24.74 6.82
CA GLU A 250 -10.52 -25.35 8.16
C GLU A 250 -9.27 -26.23 8.26
N PRO A 251 -8.25 -25.83 9.04
CA PRO A 251 -7.08 -26.67 9.26
C PRO A 251 -7.39 -27.85 10.18
N ASP A 252 -6.66 -28.96 10.00
CA ASP A 252 -6.72 -30.10 10.92
C ASP A 252 -6.21 -29.75 12.31
N LEU A 253 -5.15 -28.92 12.37
CA LEU A 253 -4.52 -28.47 13.60
C LEU A 253 -4.12 -27.01 13.50
N VAL A 254 -4.28 -26.32 14.61
CA VAL A 254 -3.83 -24.95 14.82
C VAL A 254 -2.91 -24.94 16.04
N GLY A 255 -1.79 -24.23 15.95
CA GLY A 255 -0.88 -24.12 17.08
C GLY A 255 -0.08 -22.83 17.05
N THR A 256 0.66 -22.60 18.12
CA THR A 256 1.69 -21.57 18.17
C THR A 256 2.95 -22.11 18.83
N TRP A 257 4.13 -21.86 18.23
CA TRP A 257 5.42 -22.16 18.87
C TRP A 257 5.90 -21.07 19.83
N ASP A 258 5.20 -19.92 19.86
CA ASP A 258 5.52 -18.79 20.74
C ASP A 258 4.31 -18.46 21.62
N VAL A 259 4.25 -19.09 22.78
CA VAL A 259 3.17 -18.87 23.76
C VAL A 259 3.18 -17.46 24.36
N THR A 260 4.29 -16.71 24.23
CA THR A 260 4.42 -15.35 24.77
C THR A 260 4.01 -14.29 23.75
N LYS A 261 4.15 -14.59 22.46
CA LYS A 261 3.73 -13.74 21.36
C LYS A 261 3.10 -14.61 20.27
N PRO A 262 1.83 -15.01 20.41
CA PRO A 262 1.20 -15.97 19.52
C PRO A 262 1.25 -15.58 18.03
N SER A 263 1.29 -14.28 17.72
CA SER A 263 1.38 -13.77 16.35
C SER A 263 2.70 -14.07 15.62
N SER A 264 3.80 -14.34 16.33
CA SER A 264 5.08 -14.76 15.74
C SER A 264 5.25 -16.28 15.69
N GLY A 265 4.35 -17.01 16.34
CA GLY A 265 4.43 -18.46 16.48
C GLY A 265 3.36 -19.24 15.74
N TYR A 266 2.38 -18.56 15.18
CA TYR A 266 1.16 -19.19 14.68
C TYR A 266 1.40 -20.04 13.44
N PHE A 267 0.77 -21.21 13.40
CA PHE A 267 0.75 -22.09 12.23
C PHE A 267 -0.59 -22.82 12.09
N GLU A 268 -0.92 -23.14 10.84
CA GLU A 268 -2.05 -23.98 10.44
C GLU A 268 -1.50 -25.19 9.72
N LEU A 269 -2.01 -26.38 10.08
CA LEU A 269 -1.60 -27.65 9.48
C LEU A 269 -2.80 -28.29 8.77
N PHE A 270 -2.61 -28.60 7.49
CA PHE A 270 -3.58 -29.26 6.63
C PHE A 270 -3.05 -30.65 6.30
N ILE A 271 -3.76 -31.71 6.67
CA ILE A 271 -3.32 -33.10 6.52
C ILE A 271 -4.01 -33.73 5.33
N ASP A 272 -3.31 -33.80 4.19
CA ASP A 272 -3.84 -34.43 2.97
C ASP A 272 -4.24 -35.90 3.14
N LYS A 273 -3.50 -36.64 3.99
CA LYS A 273 -3.76 -38.07 4.24
C LYS A 273 -3.21 -38.52 5.60
N ARG A 274 -4.10 -39.03 6.47
CA ARG A 274 -3.68 -39.67 7.73
C ARG A 274 -3.26 -41.11 7.45
N THR A 275 -1.96 -41.39 7.53
CA THR A 275 -1.46 -42.77 7.60
C THR A 275 -1.87 -43.34 8.94
N LYS A 276 -2.80 -44.32 8.97
CA LYS A 276 -3.07 -45.07 10.20
C LYS A 276 -1.77 -45.73 10.63
N SER A 277 -1.21 -45.32 11.76
CA SER A 277 -0.09 -46.03 12.36
C SER A 277 -0.56 -47.45 12.63
N MET A 278 0.17 -48.44 12.11
CA MET A 278 -0.06 -49.84 12.42
C MET A 278 -0.09 -49.97 13.95
N SER A 279 -1.20 -50.51 14.48
CA SER A 279 -1.27 -50.93 15.86
C SER A 279 -0.12 -51.88 16.10
N VAL A 280 0.78 -51.51 17.01
CA VAL A 280 1.71 -52.48 17.59
C VAL A 280 0.82 -53.40 18.43
N GLU A 281 0.51 -54.57 17.88
CA GLU A 281 -0.09 -55.67 18.64
C GLU A 281 0.92 -56.05 19.73
N GLU A 282 0.50 -55.96 21.00
CA GLU A 282 1.22 -56.44 22.17
C GLU A 282 1.32 -57.98 22.18
#